data_AF-A0A2W1M026-F1
#
_entry.id   AF-A0A2W1M026-F1
#
_cell.length_a   1.000
_cell.length_b   1.000
_cell.length_c   1.000
_cell.angle_alpha   90.00
_cell.angle_beta   90.00
_cell.angle_gamma   90.00
#
_symmetry.space_group_name_H-M   'P 1'
#
loop_
_entity.id
_entity.type
_entity.pdbx_description
1 polymer ?
#
loop_
_entity_poly.entity_id
_entity_poly.type
_entity_poly.pdbx_seq_one_letter_code
_entity_poly.pdbx_strand_id
1 'polypeptide(L)'
;MKEQQIKKWEKTRAKGLRKFVLFDGVLGWGIPTAFLYTLIVTFMDRKALVFDGEILERLLIALVLFPIGGILYGIWVWKWTERNYRKAMGE
;
A
#
# COMPACT_ATOMS: atom_id res chain seq x y z
N MET A 1 16.63 -15.17 3.05
CA MET A 1 16.89 -13.73 2.77
C MET A 1 18.40 -13.51 2.76
N LYS A 2 18.91 -12.52 2.00
CA LYS A 2 20.33 -12.12 2.11
C LYS A 2 20.57 -11.36 3.43
N GLU A 3 21.78 -11.38 3.98
CA GLU A 3 22.12 -10.66 5.24
C GLU A 3 21.71 -9.18 5.25
N GLN A 4 21.88 -8.48 4.13
CA GLN A 4 21.48 -7.07 4.01
C GLN A 4 19.95 -6.89 4.12
N GLN A 5 19.18 -7.84 3.60
CA GLN A 5 17.71 -7.83 3.69
C GLN A 5 17.23 -8.14 5.10
N ILE A 6 17.93 -9.05 5.80
CA ILE A 6 17.68 -9.39 7.20
C ILE A 6 17.89 -8.16 8.08
N LYS A 7 19.06 -7.50 8.00
CA LYS A 7 19.34 -6.26 8.76
C LYS A 7 18.36 -5.13 8.47
N LYS A 8 17.93 -5.01 7.21
CA LYS A 8 16.91 -4.01 6.83
C LYS A 8 15.55 -4.37 7.42
N TRP A 9 15.15 -5.64 7.35
CA TRP A 9 13.89 -6.12 7.93
C TRP A 9 13.86 -5.94 9.44
N GLU A 10 14.95 -6.23 10.16
CA GLU A 10 15.04 -6.02 11.61
C GLU A 10 14.83 -4.55 12.01
N LYS A 11 15.46 -3.62 11.29
CA LYS A 11 15.25 -2.17 11.50
C LYS A 11 13.80 -1.76 11.24
N THR A 12 13.16 -2.34 10.23
CA THR A 12 11.74 -2.09 9.93
C THR A 12 10.83 -2.72 10.97
N ARG A 13 11.12 -3.95 11.39
CA ARG A 13 10.40 -4.72 12.42
C ARG A 13 10.41 -3.99 13.77
N ALA A 14 11.55 -3.42 14.14
CA ALA A 14 11.71 -2.64 15.37
C ALA A 14 10.81 -1.39 15.43
N LYS A 15 10.41 -0.82 14.28
CA LYS A 15 9.47 0.31 14.21
C LYS A 15 8.01 -0.11 14.40
N GLY A 16 7.73 -1.42 14.31
CA GLY A 16 6.42 -2.02 14.54
C GLY A 16 5.50 -2.04 13.32
N LEU A 17 4.52 -2.96 13.36
CA LEU A 17 3.55 -3.23 12.29
C LEU A 17 2.77 -1.97 11.87
N ARG A 18 2.32 -1.16 12.83
CA ARG A 18 1.50 0.03 12.54
C ARG A 18 2.24 1.02 11.63
N LYS A 19 3.53 1.25 11.90
CA LYS A 19 4.36 2.17 11.11
C LYS A 19 4.62 1.61 9.72
N PHE A 20 4.87 0.32 9.60
CA PHE A 20 5.02 -0.35 8.31
C PHE A 20 3.76 -0.28 7.45
N VAL A 21 2.60 -0.59 8.04
CA VAL A 21 1.33 -0.57 7.31
C VAL A 21 0.99 0.85 6.83
N LEU A 22 1.26 1.88 7.65
CA LEU A 22 1.06 3.27 7.25
C LEU A 22 2.03 3.72 6.16
N PHE A 23 3.34 3.50 6.34
CA PHE A 23 4.35 4.00 5.40
C PHE A 23 4.52 3.14 4.16
N ASP A 24 4.63 1.83 4.31
CA ASP A 24 4.89 0.91 3.19
C ASP A 24 3.59 0.40 2.55
N GLY A 25 2.49 0.31 3.32
CA GLY A 25 1.18 -0.10 2.80
C GLY A 25 0.36 1.06 2.24
N VAL A 26 -0.01 2.03 3.08
CA VAL A 26 -0.91 3.14 2.69
C VAL A 26 -0.18 4.21 1.88
N LEU A 27 0.96 4.72 2.36
CA LEU A 27 1.71 5.75 1.64
C LEU A 27 2.47 5.17 0.45
N GLY A 28 3.09 4.00 0.62
CA GLY A 28 3.89 3.34 -0.41
C GLY A 28 3.08 2.68 -1.52
N TRP A 29 1.85 2.24 -1.23
CA TRP A 29 0.99 1.58 -2.22
C TRP A 29 -0.31 2.36 -2.42
N GLY A 30 -1.11 2.60 -1.37
CA GLY A 30 -2.42 3.26 -1.51
C GLY A 30 -2.41 4.59 -2.29
N ILE A 31 -1.46 5.48 -2.00
CA ILE A 31 -1.32 6.77 -2.73
C ILE A 31 -0.97 6.55 -4.21
N PRO A 32 0.10 5.82 -4.58
CA PRO A 32 0.40 5.58 -5.98
C PRO A 32 -0.70 4.78 -6.71
N THR A 33 -1.42 3.85 -6.06
CA THR A 33 -2.56 3.18 -6.71
C THR A 33 -3.69 4.15 -6.99
N ALA A 34 -4.02 5.03 -6.05
CA ALA A 34 -5.07 6.03 -6.24
C ALA A 34 -4.71 6.97 -7.41
N PHE A 35 -3.45 7.42 -7.47
CA PHE A 35 -2.97 8.25 -8.57
C PHE A 35 -3.03 7.51 -9.93
N LEU A 36 -2.56 6.27 -9.99
CA LEU A 36 -2.68 5.41 -11.17
C LEU A 36 -4.12 5.19 -11.60
N TYR A 37 -5.02 4.91 -10.64
CA TYR A 37 -6.43 4.71 -10.90
C TYR A 37 -7.07 5.96 -11.49
N THR A 38 -6.81 7.14 -10.91
CA THR A 38 -7.29 8.43 -11.45
C THR A 38 -6.78 8.66 -12.87
N LEU A 39 -5.50 8.38 -13.15
CA LEU A 39 -4.94 8.51 -14.51
C LEU A 39 -5.63 7.55 -15.50
N ILE A 40 -5.82 6.29 -15.13
CA ILE A 40 -6.45 5.27 -15.99
C ILE A 40 -7.90 5.63 -16.29
N VAL A 41 -8.67 6.03 -15.28
CA VAL A 41 -10.08 6.42 -15.45
C VAL A 41 -10.19 7.67 -16.33
N THR A 42 -9.34 8.69 -16.09
CA THR A 42 -9.30 9.91 -16.91
C THR A 42 -8.96 9.60 -18.37
N PHE A 43 -8.02 8.69 -18.60
CA PHE A 43 -7.64 8.25 -19.94
C PHE A 43 -8.74 7.45 -20.64
N MET A 44 -9.40 6.53 -19.92
CA MET A 44 -10.49 5.69 -20.45
C MET A 44 -11.74 6.48 -20.80
N ASP A 45 -12.16 7.41 -19.93
CA ASP A 45 -13.41 8.13 -20.14
C ASP A 45 -13.33 9.15 -21.29
N ARG A 46 -12.13 9.51 -21.77
CA ARG A 46 -11.91 10.61 -22.74
C ARG A 46 -12.63 11.91 -22.34
N LYS A 47 -13.01 12.03 -21.06
CA LYS A 47 -13.62 13.20 -20.47
C LYS A 47 -12.51 14.11 -19.98
N ALA A 48 -12.70 15.43 -20.12
CA ALA A 48 -11.90 16.37 -19.36
C ALA A 48 -12.06 16.06 -17.86
N LEU A 49 -11.05 16.37 -17.05
CA LEU A 49 -11.14 16.34 -15.58
C LEU A 49 -12.17 17.38 -15.13
N VAL A 50 -13.46 17.09 -15.28
CA VAL A 50 -14.54 17.92 -14.78
C VAL A 50 -14.89 17.40 -13.40
N PHE A 51 -14.76 18.24 -12.39
CA PHE A 51 -15.06 17.85 -11.01
C PHE A 51 -16.58 17.88 -10.80
N ASP A 52 -17.24 16.82 -11.28
CA ASP A 52 -18.69 16.63 -11.14
C ASP A 52 -19.02 15.98 -9.78
N GLY A 53 -20.28 16.08 -9.35
CA GLY A 53 -20.75 15.41 -8.13
C GLY A 53 -20.51 13.90 -8.12
N GLU A 54 -20.64 13.23 -9.27
CA GLU A 54 -20.34 11.79 -9.42
C GLU A 54 -18.85 11.46 -9.24
N ILE A 55 -17.95 12.36 -9.66
CA ILE A 55 -16.51 12.18 -9.48
C ILE A 55 -16.15 12.36 -8.01
N LEU A 56 -16.77 13.32 -7.30
CA LEU A 56 -16.57 13.49 -5.87
C LEU A 56 -16.97 12.24 -5.08
N GLU A 57 -18.11 11.63 -5.41
CA GLU A 57 -18.59 10.40 -4.79
C GLU A 57 -17.64 9.22 -5.06
N ARG A 58 -17.21 9.04 -6.33
CA ARG A 58 -16.20 8.02 -6.68
C ARG A 58 -14.87 8.25 -5.98
N LEU A 59 -14.45 9.50 -5.82
CA LEU A 59 -13.19 9.85 -5.18
C LEU A 59 -13.25 9.59 -3.67
N LEU A 60 -14.38 9.86 -3.02
CA LEU A 60 -14.60 9.49 -1.61
C LEU A 60 -14.59 7.97 -1.41
N ILE A 61 -15.28 7.22 -2.29
CA ILE A 61 -15.27 5.75 -2.25
C ILE A 61 -13.85 5.22 -2.46
N ALA A 62 -13.11 5.76 -3.44
CA ALA A 62 -11.73 5.41 -3.71
C ALA A 62 -10.82 5.76 -2.51
N LEU A 63 -11.01 6.93 -1.90
CA LEU A 63 -10.24 7.38 -0.74
C LEU A 63 -10.47 6.51 0.51
N VAL A 64 -11.56 5.74 0.56
CA VAL A 64 -11.80 4.76 1.62
C VAL A 64 -11.29 3.37 1.21
N LEU A 65 -11.61 2.92 -0.01
CA LEU A 65 -11.21 1.60 -0.53
C LEU A 65 -9.70 1.44 -0.67
N PHE A 66 -8.99 2.45 -1.20
CA PHE A 66 -7.55 2.35 -1.44
C PHE A 66 -6.73 2.27 -0.16
N PRO A 67 -6.98 3.08 0.91
CA PRO A 67 -6.33 2.89 2.19
C PRO A 67 -6.66 1.55 2.84
N ILE A 68 -7.91 1.06 2.75
CA ILE A 68 -8.26 -0.27 3.24
C ILE A 68 -7.45 -1.35 2.50
N GLY A 69 -7.36 -1.25 1.18
CA GLY A 69 -6.52 -2.12 0.35
C GLY A 69 -5.04 -2.04 0.73
N GLY A 70 -4.51 -0.82 0.91
CA GLY A 70 -3.13 -0.58 1.35
C GLY A 70 -2.85 -1.12 2.76
N ILE A 71 -3.82 -1.07 3.67
CA ILE A 71 -3.72 -1.66 5.00
C ILE A 71 -3.65 -3.18 4.90
N LEU A 72 -4.59 -3.81 4.19
CA LEU A 72 -4.64 -5.26 4.01
C LEU A 72 -3.37 -5.77 3.33
N TYR A 73 -2.91 -5.08 2.28
CA TYR A 73 -1.67 -5.39 1.60
C TYR A 73 -0.46 -5.22 2.51
N GLY A 74 -0.37 -4.12 3.26
CA GLY A 74 0.73 -3.89 4.21
C GLY A 74 0.80 -4.98 5.28
N ILE A 75 -0.34 -5.41 5.81
CA ILE A 75 -0.42 -6.53 6.77
C ILE A 75 0.02 -7.84 6.10
N TRP A 76 -0.44 -8.10 4.88
CA TRP A 76 -0.09 -9.31 4.14
C TRP A 76 1.41 -9.39 3.84
N VAL A 77 2.02 -8.31 3.33
CA VAL A 77 3.46 -8.21 3.10
C VAL A 77 4.24 -8.35 4.39
N TRP A 78 3.78 -7.74 5.48
CA TRP A 78 4.43 -7.92 6.77
C TRP A 78 4.46 -9.38 7.20
N LYS A 79 3.30 -10.06 7.18
CA LYS A 79 3.21 -11.48 7.54
C LYS A 79 4.07 -12.36 6.63
N TRP A 80 4.10 -12.08 5.33
CA TRP A 80 4.91 -12.83 4.39
C TRP A 80 6.42 -12.62 4.65
N THR A 81 6.83 -11.37 4.85
CA THR A 81 8.24 -11.02 5.08
C THR A 81 8.72 -11.56 6.43
N GLU A 82 7.88 -11.48 7.47
CA GLU A 82 8.14 -12.08 8.78
C GLU A 82 8.30 -13.60 8.69
N ARG A 83 7.43 -14.28 7.92
CA ARG A 83 7.55 -15.72 7.70
C ARG A 83 8.85 -16.09 6.99
N ASN A 84 9.26 -15.31 6.00
CA ASN A 84 10.53 -15.53 5.29
C ASN A 84 11.74 -15.21 6.19
N TYR A 85 11.61 -14.26 7.10
CA TYR A 85 12.63 -13.92 8.09
C TYR A 85 12.82 -15.06 9.08
N ARG A 86 11.73 -15.56 9.70
CA ARG A 86 11.79 -16.71 10.64
C ARG A 86 12.42 -17.95 10.01
N LYS A 87 12.00 -18.28 8.79
CA LYS A 87 12.62 -19.36 7.99
C LYS A 87 14.13 -19.16 7.75
N ALA A 88 14.57 -17.93 7.55
CA ALA A 88 15.98 -17.62 7.34
C ALA A 88 16.79 -17.69 8.65
N MET A 89 16.15 -17.48 9.80
CA MET A 89 16.75 -17.57 11.13
C MET A 89 16.71 -18.97 11.73
N GLY A 90 16.02 -19.93 11.09
CA GLY A 90 15.90 -21.31 11.58
C GLY A 90 14.79 -21.52 12.62
N GLU A 91 13.84 -20.59 12.72
CA GLU A 91 12.65 -20.65 13.61
C GLU A 91 11.37 -21.16 12.92
#